data_AF-A0A9P5N1S6-F1
#
_entry.id   AF-A0A9P5N1S6-F1
#
_cell.length_a   1.000
_cell.length_b   1.000
_cell.length_c   1.000
_cell.angle_alpha   90.00
_cell.angle_beta   90.00
_cell.angle_gamma   90.00
#
_symmetry.space_group_name_H-M   'P 1'
#
loop_
_entity.id
_entity.type
_entity.pdbx_description
1 polymer ?
#
loop_
_entity_poly.entity_id
_entity_poly.type
_entity_poly.pdbx_seq_one_letter_code
_entity_poly.pdbx_strand_id
1 'polypeptide(L)'
;ARWRGRSRLPFFCGDLTPRELRVPTQRLNTKHPNGALSIAHLRALAPPSVFAGVASELTEIVGEPPIEAYKDENGVVLVWLLDLPGQVATLWHSQLMLCEPDFESEAESRFVQTHGAGVFEVGMSVDESGGQAALVGYVSWES
;
A
#
# COMPACT_ATOMS: atom_id res chain seq x y z
N ALA A 1 -21.63 23.43 -5.76
CA ALA A 1 -21.44 22.83 -7.09
C ALA A 1 -21.91 21.37 -7.04
N ARG A 2 -22.77 20.96 -7.98
CA ARG A 2 -23.38 19.62 -8.02
C ARG A 2 -22.44 18.68 -8.78
N TRP A 3 -21.70 17.84 -8.06
CA TRP A 3 -20.81 16.84 -8.66
C TRP A 3 -21.62 15.85 -9.50
N ARG A 4 -21.31 15.77 -10.80
CA ARG A 4 -21.85 14.78 -11.74
C ARG A 4 -20.72 13.86 -12.21
N GLY A 5 -20.69 12.63 -11.70
CA GLY A 5 -20.15 11.47 -12.42
C GLY A 5 -18.68 11.08 -12.17
N ARG A 6 -18.50 9.84 -11.73
CA ARG A 6 -17.43 8.88 -12.14
C ARG A 6 -15.97 9.31 -11.98
N SER A 7 -15.56 9.83 -10.83
CA SER A 7 -14.16 9.70 -10.42
C SER A 7 -13.96 8.29 -9.84
N ARG A 8 -13.08 7.48 -10.43
CA ARG A 8 -12.53 6.26 -9.79
C ARG A 8 -11.46 6.59 -8.74
N LEU A 9 -11.00 7.84 -8.71
CA LEU A 9 -10.01 8.33 -7.77
C LEU A 9 -10.68 8.66 -6.43
N PRO A 10 -10.00 8.38 -5.30
CA PRO A 10 -10.51 8.70 -3.98
C PRO A 10 -10.78 10.20 -3.83
N PHE A 11 -11.87 10.53 -3.14
CA PHE A 11 -12.22 11.92 -2.83
C PHE A 11 -11.24 12.48 -1.79
N PHE A 12 -10.37 13.40 -2.22
CA PHE A 12 -9.49 14.14 -1.30
C PHE A 12 -10.26 15.31 -0.69
N CYS A 13 -10.71 15.15 0.55
CA CYS A 13 -11.53 16.15 1.26
C CYS A 13 -10.75 17.40 1.69
N GLY A 14 -9.42 17.41 1.60
CA GLY A 14 -8.59 18.54 2.02
C GLY A 14 -8.81 18.92 3.48
N ASP A 15 -8.97 17.94 4.37
CA ASP A 15 -9.23 18.17 5.80
C ASP A 15 -8.06 18.94 6.45
N LEU A 16 -8.30 20.22 6.75
CA LEU A 16 -7.35 21.14 7.40
C LEU A 16 -7.43 21.09 8.94
N THR A 17 -8.27 20.21 9.51
CA THR A 17 -8.40 20.11 10.96
C THR A 17 -7.07 19.67 11.58
N PRO A 18 -6.53 20.41 12.58
CA PRO A 18 -5.31 20.03 13.29
C PRO A 18 -5.35 18.57 13.77
N ARG A 19 -4.23 17.86 13.61
CA ARG A 19 -4.17 16.41 13.87
C ARG A 19 -4.51 16.09 15.33
N GLU A 20 -4.11 16.96 16.26
CA GLU A 20 -4.35 16.78 17.70
C GLU A 20 -5.84 16.79 18.06
N LEU A 21 -6.67 17.42 17.23
CA LEU A 21 -8.12 17.45 17.40
C LEU A 21 -8.82 16.20 16.82
N ARG A 22 -8.14 15.45 15.95
CA ARG A 22 -8.69 14.26 15.27
C ARG A 22 -8.20 12.95 15.87
N VAL A 23 -6.96 12.93 16.36
CA VAL A 23 -6.28 11.73 16.82
C VAL A 23 -5.84 11.92 18.27
N PRO A 24 -6.27 11.07 19.22
CA PRO A 24 -5.75 11.10 20.57
C PRO A 24 -4.23 10.89 20.59
N THR A 25 -3.47 11.91 20.96
CA THR A 25 -1.99 11.90 20.95
C THR A 25 -1.37 11.40 22.26
N GLN A 26 -2.20 10.98 23.23
CA GLN A 26 -1.74 10.45 24.51
C GLN A 26 -0.98 9.14 24.30
N ARG A 27 0.18 8.96 24.97
CA ARG A 27 1.06 7.78 24.76
C ARG A 27 0.38 6.41 24.93
N LEU A 28 -0.63 6.32 25.78
CA LEU A 28 -1.44 5.11 25.97
C LEU A 28 -2.23 4.71 24.71
N ASN A 29 -2.57 5.70 23.87
CA ASN A 29 -3.33 5.51 22.64
C ASN A 29 -2.43 5.42 21.39
N THR A 30 -1.12 5.61 21.55
CA THR A 30 -0.14 5.63 20.44
C THR A 30 0.91 4.52 20.56
N LYS A 31 0.80 3.61 21.53
CA LYS A 31 1.67 2.44 21.67
C LYS A 31 0.83 1.18 21.72
N HIS A 32 1.00 0.31 20.73
CA HIS A 32 0.37 -1.01 20.73
C HIS A 32 1.37 -2.06 21.28
N PRO A 33 0.91 -3.07 22.06
CA PRO A 33 1.80 -4.08 22.63
C PRO A 33 2.59 -4.92 21.63
N ASN A 34 2.22 -4.92 20.34
CA ASN A 34 2.93 -5.66 19.29
C ASN A 34 4.16 -4.91 18.72
N GLY A 35 4.46 -3.71 19.20
CA GLY A 35 5.63 -2.94 18.77
C GLY A 35 5.54 -2.34 17.36
N ALA A 36 4.40 -2.43 16.67
CA ALA A 36 4.24 -1.84 15.34
C ALA A 36 4.33 -0.30 15.37
N LEU A 37 5.13 0.27 14.48
CA LEU A 37 5.43 1.71 14.40
C LEU A 37 4.79 2.37 13.19
N SER A 38 4.91 1.76 12.02
CA SER A 38 4.47 2.31 10.74
C SER A 38 4.26 1.21 9.70
N ILE A 39 3.65 1.57 8.57
CA ILE A 39 3.64 0.71 7.37
C ILE A 39 5.03 0.78 6.75
N ALA A 40 5.68 -0.38 6.57
CA ALA A 40 6.94 -0.50 5.85
C ALA A 40 6.68 -0.59 4.34
N HIS A 41 5.72 -1.43 3.93
CA HIS A 41 5.35 -1.58 2.53
C HIS A 41 3.90 -2.03 2.36
N LEU A 42 3.37 -1.75 1.18
CA LEU A 42 2.14 -2.32 0.64
C LEU A 42 2.52 -3.17 -0.56
N ARG A 43 2.14 -4.45 -0.57
CA ARG A 43 2.31 -5.32 -1.73
C ARG A 43 0.97 -5.60 -2.36
N ALA A 44 0.82 -5.14 -3.59
CA ALA A 44 -0.34 -5.38 -4.44
C ALA A 44 -0.01 -6.44 -5.48
N LEU A 45 -0.99 -7.30 -5.77
CA LEU A 45 -0.94 -8.26 -6.84
C LEU A 45 -1.84 -7.80 -7.98
N ALA A 46 -1.37 -7.97 -9.22
CA ALA A 46 -2.20 -7.79 -10.40
C ALA A 46 -1.94 -8.92 -11.41
N PRO A 47 -2.98 -9.61 -11.92
CA PRO A 47 -2.77 -10.60 -12.96
C PRO A 47 -2.21 -9.95 -14.24
N PRO A 48 -1.43 -10.69 -15.06
CA PRO A 48 -0.73 -10.13 -16.22
C PRO A 48 -1.64 -9.38 -17.20
N SER A 49 -2.90 -9.80 -17.32
CA SER A 49 -3.90 -9.18 -18.22
C SER A 49 -4.25 -7.73 -17.86
N VAL A 50 -4.09 -7.33 -16.60
CA VAL A 50 -4.44 -5.97 -16.12
C VAL A 50 -3.24 -5.22 -15.52
N PHE A 51 -2.09 -5.89 -15.37
CA PHE A 51 -0.90 -5.36 -14.70
C PHE A 51 -0.48 -3.98 -15.22
N ALA A 52 -0.36 -3.82 -16.55
CA ALA A 52 0.03 -2.55 -17.15
C ALA A 52 -0.97 -1.41 -16.88
N GLY A 53 -2.27 -1.73 -16.82
CA GLY A 53 -3.30 -0.76 -16.48
C GLY A 53 -3.20 -0.30 -15.03
N VAL A 54 -3.06 -1.25 -14.10
CA VAL A 54 -2.88 -0.96 -12.67
C VAL A 54 -1.60 -0.17 -12.41
N ALA A 55 -0.50 -0.54 -13.08
CA ALA A 55 0.77 0.19 -12.97
C ALA A 55 0.64 1.66 -13.42
N SER A 56 -0.09 1.90 -14.52
CA SER A 56 -0.37 3.26 -15.00
C SER A 56 -1.21 4.05 -14.00
N GLU A 57 -2.30 3.47 -13.50
CA GLU A 57 -3.18 4.11 -12.52
C GLU A 57 -2.44 4.43 -11.21
N LEU A 58 -1.61 3.51 -10.71
CA LEU A 58 -0.79 3.73 -9.53
C LEU A 58 0.25 4.85 -9.74
N THR A 59 0.89 4.89 -10.91
CA THR A 59 1.82 5.97 -11.27
C THR A 59 1.12 7.31 -11.30
N GLU A 60 -0.10 7.39 -11.85
CA GLU A 60 -0.90 8.62 -11.85
C GLU A 60 -1.30 9.07 -10.43
N ILE A 61 -1.62 8.12 -9.55
CA ILE A 61 -2.00 8.40 -8.16
C ILE A 61 -0.79 8.85 -7.33
N VAL A 62 0.33 8.15 -7.45
CA VAL A 62 1.58 8.49 -6.75
C VAL A 62 2.16 9.80 -7.29
N GLY A 63 1.96 10.08 -8.58
CA GLY A 63 2.44 11.26 -9.27
C GLY A 63 3.88 11.16 -9.78
N GLU A 64 4.57 10.06 -9.44
CA GLU A 64 5.95 9.76 -9.82
C GLU A 64 6.05 8.35 -10.40
N PRO A 65 6.98 8.09 -11.35
CA PRO A 65 7.23 6.75 -11.87
C PRO A 65 7.82 5.82 -10.78
N PRO A 66 7.77 4.49 -10.99
CA PRO A 66 8.41 3.56 -10.06
C PRO A 66 9.92 3.81 -10.00
N ILE A 67 10.49 3.78 -8.80
CA ILE A 67 11.92 3.94 -8.55
C ILE A 67 12.71 2.70 -8.96
N GLU A 68 12.06 1.54 -8.95
CA GLU A 68 12.63 0.27 -9.35
C GLU A 68 11.64 -0.52 -10.21
N ALA A 69 12.16 -1.16 -11.24
CA ALA A 69 11.44 -2.10 -12.07
C ALA A 69 12.37 -3.27 -12.38
N TYR A 70 12.00 -4.45 -11.92
CA TYR A 70 12.79 -5.66 -12.14
C TYR A 70 11.89 -6.87 -12.37
N LYS A 71 12.50 -7.97 -12.80
CA LYS A 71 11.83 -9.24 -12.98
C LYS A 71 12.45 -10.27 -12.05
N ASP A 72 11.62 -10.93 -11.26
CA ASP A 72 12.04 -12.08 -10.43
C ASP A 72 11.54 -13.40 -11.06
N GLU A 73 11.62 -14.48 -10.29
CA GLU A 73 11.16 -15.80 -10.70
C GLU A 73 9.64 -15.89 -10.94
N ASN A 74 8.87 -15.00 -10.31
CA ASN A 74 7.40 -15.01 -10.31
C ASN A 74 6.80 -14.00 -11.30
N GLY A 75 7.56 -12.96 -11.68
CA GLY A 75 7.13 -12.04 -12.71
C GLY A 75 7.74 -10.65 -12.58
N VAL A 76 7.01 -9.65 -13.07
CA VAL A 76 7.43 -8.25 -13.02
C VAL A 76 7.09 -7.65 -11.65
N VAL A 77 8.04 -6.89 -11.10
CA VAL A 77 7.87 -6.10 -9.88
C VAL A 77 8.17 -4.65 -10.16
N LEU A 78 7.24 -3.77 -9.77
CA LEU A 78 7.39 -2.32 -9.81
C LEU A 78 7.31 -1.75 -8.39
N VAL A 79 8.20 -0.83 -8.04
CA VAL A 79 8.29 -0.26 -6.70
C VAL A 79 8.19 1.27 -6.75
N TRP A 80 7.29 1.85 -5.96
CA TRP A 80 7.19 3.29 -5.73
C TRP A 80 7.53 3.61 -4.28
N LEU A 81 8.08 4.81 -4.06
CA LEU A 81 8.13 5.40 -2.72
C LEU A 81 6.81 6.09 -2.42
N LEU A 82 6.26 5.82 -1.24
CA LEU A 82 5.12 6.54 -0.70
C LEU A 82 5.63 7.62 0.24
N ASP A 83 5.92 8.79 -0.32
CA ASP A 83 6.27 9.97 0.46
C ASP A 83 5.01 10.58 1.06
N LEU A 84 5.01 10.74 2.39
CA LEU A 84 3.95 11.49 3.07
C LEU A 84 4.26 12.99 2.97
N PRO A 85 3.35 13.82 2.44
CA PRO A 85 3.57 15.26 2.40
C PRO A 85 3.79 15.80 3.82
N GLY A 86 4.95 16.43 4.04
CA GLY A 86 5.36 16.97 5.33
C GLY A 86 6.25 16.07 6.19
N GLN A 87 6.67 14.89 5.70
CA GLN A 87 7.77 14.18 6.37
C GLN A 87 9.10 14.89 6.13
N VAL A 88 9.77 15.20 7.25
CA VAL A 88 11.19 15.53 7.28
C VAL A 88 11.92 14.30 6.76
N ALA A 89 12.80 14.46 5.76
CA ALA A 89 13.56 13.38 5.13
C ALA A 89 14.09 12.37 6.17
N THR A 90 13.36 11.28 6.36
CA THR A 90 13.80 10.13 7.15
C THR A 90 14.56 9.20 6.23
N LEU A 91 15.49 8.42 6.79
CA LEU A 91 16.23 7.40 6.03
C LEU A 91 15.34 6.22 5.57
N TRP A 92 14.07 6.18 5.99
CA TRP A 92 13.12 5.12 5.69
C TRP A 92 11.88 5.72 5.04
N HIS A 93 11.47 5.13 3.92
CA HIS A 93 10.28 5.50 3.17
C HIS A 93 9.39 4.26 3.04
N SER A 94 8.08 4.43 3.22
CA SER A 94 7.13 3.35 2.96
C SER A 94 7.11 3.04 1.47
N GLN A 95 7.02 1.77 1.10
CA GLN A 95 7.04 1.36 -0.30
C GLN A 95 5.68 0.86 -0.78
N LEU A 96 5.35 1.11 -2.03
CA LEU A 96 4.27 0.43 -2.75
C LEU A 96 4.91 -0.50 -3.77
N MET A 97 4.59 -1.77 -3.72
CA MET A 97 5.08 -2.80 -4.63
C MET A 97 3.89 -3.35 -5.42
N LEU A 98 3.99 -3.34 -6.74
CA LEU A 98 3.06 -4.05 -7.63
C LEU A 98 3.78 -5.26 -8.21
N CYS A 99 3.26 -6.45 -7.94
CA CYS A 99 3.83 -7.72 -8.39
C CYS A 99 2.81 -8.49 -9.24
N GLU A 100 3.29 -9.26 -10.21
CA GLU A 100 2.51 -10.36 -10.76
C GLU A 100 2.39 -11.46 -9.68
N PRO A 101 1.25 -12.16 -9.57
CA PRO A 101 1.08 -13.21 -8.58
C PRO A 101 1.96 -14.41 -8.89
N ASP A 102 2.56 -14.99 -7.84
CA ASP A 102 3.09 -16.34 -7.92
C ASP A 102 1.92 -17.33 -8.01
N PHE A 103 1.74 -17.91 -9.20
CA PHE A 103 0.65 -18.87 -9.42
C PHE A 103 0.91 -20.24 -8.78
N GLU A 104 2.14 -20.56 -8.37
CA GLU A 104 2.46 -21.75 -7.58
C GLU A 104 2.07 -21.57 -6.11
N SER A 105 2.08 -20.33 -5.61
CA SER A 105 1.56 -19.97 -4.29
C SER A 105 0.04 -20.08 -4.25
N GLU A 106 -0.48 -21.06 -3.50
CA GLU A 106 -1.93 -21.25 -3.31
C GLU A 106 -2.62 -19.99 -2.76
N ALA A 107 -1.93 -19.24 -1.89
CA ALA A 107 -2.48 -18.02 -1.28
C ALA A 107 -2.65 -16.90 -2.32
N GLU A 108 -1.63 -16.65 -3.14
CA GLU A 108 -1.66 -15.61 -4.17
C GLU A 108 -2.61 -15.97 -5.31
N SER A 109 -2.51 -17.22 -5.79
CA SER A 109 -3.43 -17.77 -6.79
C SER A 109 -4.89 -17.62 -6.34
N ARG A 110 -5.22 -18.04 -5.11
CA ARG A 110 -6.58 -17.94 -4.58
C ARG A 110 -7.02 -16.49 -4.43
N PHE A 111 -6.13 -15.61 -3.95
CA PHE A 111 -6.43 -14.19 -3.79
C PHE A 111 -6.83 -13.57 -5.13
N VAL A 112 -5.99 -13.72 -6.16
CA VAL A 112 -6.24 -13.12 -7.48
C VAL A 112 -7.45 -13.73 -8.17
N GLN A 113 -7.69 -15.04 -8.02
CA GLN A 113 -8.89 -15.69 -8.55
C GLN A 113 -10.18 -15.18 -7.89
N THR A 114 -10.13 -14.85 -6.60
CA THR A 114 -11.31 -14.44 -5.83
C THR A 114 -11.58 -12.94 -5.95
N HIS A 115 -10.51 -12.12 -5.99
CA HIS A 115 -10.62 -10.66 -5.83
C HIS A 115 -10.05 -9.86 -7.01
N GLY A 116 -9.37 -10.49 -7.97
CA GLY A 116 -8.67 -9.80 -9.04
C GLY A 116 -7.40 -9.08 -8.54
N ALA A 117 -7.13 -7.89 -9.07
CA ALA A 117 -6.01 -7.07 -8.61
C ALA A 117 -6.33 -6.38 -7.28
N GLY A 118 -5.35 -6.29 -6.38
CA GLY A 118 -5.55 -5.64 -5.08
C GLY A 118 -4.37 -5.77 -4.13
N VAL A 119 -4.52 -5.22 -2.92
CA VAL A 119 -3.48 -5.31 -1.88
C VAL A 119 -3.53 -6.68 -1.24
N PHE A 120 -2.44 -7.43 -1.38
CA PHE A 120 -2.27 -8.78 -0.85
C PHE A 120 -1.63 -8.79 0.53
N GLU A 121 -0.71 -7.85 0.78
CA GLU A 121 0.08 -7.83 2.02
C GLU A 121 0.40 -6.40 2.46
N VAL A 122 0.43 -6.20 3.78
CA VAL A 122 0.88 -4.97 4.42
C VAL A 122 2.03 -5.30 5.37
N GLY A 123 3.22 -4.86 5.01
CA GLY A 123 4.39 -4.95 5.87
C GLY A 123 4.39 -3.83 6.90
N MET A 124 4.71 -4.16 8.16
CA MET A 124 4.81 -3.19 9.24
C MET A 124 6.26 -3.06 9.71
N SER A 125 6.71 -1.83 9.95
CA SER A 125 7.92 -1.58 10.73
C SER A 125 7.60 -1.80 12.20
N VAL A 126 8.50 -2.46 12.92
CA VAL A 126 8.38 -2.76 14.35
C VAL A 126 9.56 -2.15 15.12
N ASP A 127 9.38 -1.88 16.40
CA ASP A 127 10.49 -1.49 17.27
C ASP A 127 11.51 -2.63 17.44
N GLU A 128 12.75 -2.31 17.87
CA GLU A 128 13.86 -3.27 18.00
C GLU A 128 13.57 -4.46 18.95
N SER A 129 12.49 -4.39 19.74
CA SER A 129 12.01 -5.45 20.62
C SER A 129 10.97 -6.38 19.96
N GLY A 130 10.36 -5.97 18.85
CA GLY A 130 9.43 -6.77 18.06
C GLY A 130 10.18 -7.51 16.95
N GLY A 131 10.07 -8.84 16.90
CA GLY A 131 10.49 -9.59 15.72
C GLY A 131 9.74 -9.13 14.46
N GLN A 132 10.35 -9.31 13.29
CA GLN A 132 9.79 -8.97 11.99
C GLN A 132 8.39 -9.61 11.82
N ALA A 133 7.33 -8.81 11.94
CA ALA A 133 5.96 -9.29 11.89
C ALA A 133 5.32 -8.85 10.55
N ALA A 134 5.24 -9.78 9.60
CA ALA A 134 4.40 -9.61 8.43
C ALA A 134 2.95 -9.90 8.82
N LEU A 135 2.08 -8.89 8.76
CA LEU A 135 0.64 -9.08 8.89
C LEU A 135 0.07 -9.28 7.49
N VAL A 136 -0.27 -10.53 7.17
CA VAL A 136 -0.96 -10.85 5.91
C VAL A 136 -2.44 -10.52 6.10
N GLY A 137 -2.89 -9.48 5.40
CA GLY A 137 -4.28 -9.05 5.37
C GLY A 137 -4.61 -8.50 3.98
N TYR A 138 -5.82 -8.75 3.51
CA TYR A 138 -6.22 -8.49 2.13
C TYR A 138 -7.17 -7.30 2.04
N VAL A 139 -6.99 -6.44 1.03
CA VAL A 139 -7.96 -5.38 0.67
C VAL A 139 -8.26 -5.50 -0.82
N SER A 140 -9.48 -5.94 -1.16
CA SER A 140 -9.95 -5.99 -2.55
C SER A 140 -10.43 -4.60 -3.00
N TRP A 141 -10.18 -4.29 -4.28
CA TRP A 141 -10.58 -3.00 -4.86
C TRP A 141 -11.94 -3.08 -5.56
N GLU A 142 -12.43 -4.30 -5.79
CA GLU A 142 -13.78 -4.57 -6.29
C GLU A 142 -14.66 -5.12 -5.17
N SER A 143 -15.90 -4.60 -5.13
CA SER A 143 -17.00 -4.95 -4.22
C SER A 143 -18.10 -5.69 -4.95
#